data_AF-A0A6N9UI66-F1
#
_entry.id   AF-A0A6N9UI66-F1
#
_cell.length_a   1.000
_cell.length_b   1.000
_cell.length_c   1.000
_cell.angle_alpha   90.00
_cell.angle_beta   90.00
_cell.angle_gamma   90.00
#
_symmetry.space_group_name_H-M   'P 1'
#
loop_
_entity.id
_entity.type
_entity.pdbx_description
1 polymer ?
#
loop_
_entity_poly.entity_id
_entity_poly.type
_entity_poly.pdbx_seq_one_letter_code
_entity_poly.pdbx_strand_id
1 'polypeptide(L)'
;RIAALPPGGPSSGLPMLPDAATWMLPDLELVRAGAIGADRLHPLVATALAPGRRPVPAAPPRAWDPAAGPRIVDCRGARHRIGLVDGALAALDHDPAETRREELLAALTGTPLPCFQAIDEAHRRPECLPDIRERLNHGDTAGALAVVESLLGPAARLRDGALRDDLEAAARRRIAHGMFRAGLDEPPAGRVPDRHRPRQGRSRPRHATFD
;
A
#
# COMPACT_ATOMS: atom_id res chain seq x y z
N ARG A 1 -7.12 -10.11 20.99
CA ARG A 1 -7.68 -10.71 22.22
C ARG A 1 -8.45 -9.60 22.91
N ILE A 2 -9.78 -9.67 22.98
CA ILE A 2 -10.59 -8.64 23.67
C ILE A 2 -10.41 -8.88 25.16
N ALA A 3 -9.90 -7.88 25.90
CA ALA A 3 -9.68 -7.99 27.34
C ALA A 3 -11.02 -7.92 28.09
N ALA A 4 -11.18 -8.80 29.10
CA ALA A 4 -12.35 -8.86 29.95
C ALA A 4 -12.32 -7.75 31.01
N LEU A 5 -13.47 -7.11 31.25
CA LEU A 5 -13.71 -6.13 32.31
C LEU A 5 -13.89 -6.81 33.68
N PRO A 6 -13.54 -6.14 34.80
CA PRO A 6 -13.69 -6.69 36.15
C PRO A 6 -15.17 -6.78 36.57
N PRO A 7 -15.53 -7.66 37.50
CA PRO A 7 -16.92 -7.98 37.78
C PRO A 7 -17.56 -7.01 38.78
N GLY A 8 -18.70 -6.43 38.43
CA GLY A 8 -19.61 -5.81 39.41
C GLY A 8 -20.68 -4.86 38.83
N GLY A 9 -21.95 -5.32 38.80
CA GLY A 9 -23.15 -4.46 38.68
C GLY A 9 -23.90 -4.47 37.33
N PRO A 10 -25.25 -4.35 37.32
CA PRO A 10 -26.16 -4.99 36.37
C PRO A 10 -26.07 -4.48 34.92
N SER A 11 -25.96 -5.43 33.97
CA SER A 11 -26.10 -5.27 32.50
C SER A 11 -25.34 -4.13 31.78
N SER A 12 -24.45 -3.40 32.44
CA SER A 12 -23.72 -2.28 31.84
C SER A 12 -22.30 -2.62 31.35
N GLY A 13 -21.98 -3.91 31.23
CA GLY A 13 -20.62 -4.39 30.93
C GLY A 13 -20.44 -5.07 29.57
N LEU A 14 -21.51 -5.18 28.76
CA LEU A 14 -21.38 -5.74 27.41
C LEU A 14 -20.86 -4.64 26.47
N PRO A 15 -19.80 -4.91 25.67
CA PRO A 15 -19.34 -3.96 24.68
C PRO A 15 -20.48 -3.67 23.70
N MET A 16 -20.86 -2.40 23.60
CA MET A 16 -21.89 -1.97 22.67
C MET A 16 -21.37 -2.15 21.24
N LEU A 17 -22.10 -2.92 20.43
CA LEU A 17 -21.72 -3.16 19.05
C LEU A 17 -22.15 -1.99 18.15
N PRO A 18 -21.40 -1.69 17.08
CA PRO A 18 -21.85 -0.72 16.07
C PRO A 18 -23.13 -1.20 15.39
N ASP A 19 -23.99 -0.27 14.95
CA ASP A 19 -25.21 -0.59 14.19
C ASP A 19 -24.93 -1.47 12.97
N ALA A 20 -23.82 -1.23 12.27
CA ALA A 20 -23.36 -2.03 11.13
C ALA A 20 -23.16 -3.53 11.46
N ALA A 21 -22.94 -3.89 12.74
CA ALA A 21 -22.82 -5.29 13.16
C ALA A 21 -24.18 -6.01 13.21
N THR A 22 -25.29 -5.29 13.13
CA THR A 22 -26.65 -5.84 13.10
C THR A 22 -27.11 -6.18 11.68
N TRP A 23 -26.36 -5.74 10.65
CA TRP A 23 -26.72 -5.90 9.24
C TRP A 23 -25.85 -6.96 8.58
N MET A 24 -26.39 -7.64 7.56
CA MET A 24 -25.56 -8.51 6.73
C MET A 24 -24.61 -7.64 5.90
N LEU A 25 -23.34 -8.05 5.80
CA LEU A 25 -22.38 -7.34 4.94
C LEU A 25 -22.87 -7.41 3.48
N PRO A 26 -22.90 -6.28 2.75
CA PRO A 26 -23.35 -6.26 1.36
C PRO A 26 -22.62 -7.28 0.48
N ASP A 27 -21.29 -7.41 0.67
CA ASP A 27 -20.47 -8.37 -0.05
C ASP A 27 -20.87 -9.83 0.21
N LEU A 28 -21.25 -10.14 1.46
CA LEU A 28 -21.70 -11.47 1.85
C LEU A 28 -23.10 -11.77 1.28
N GLU A 29 -23.98 -10.78 1.25
CA GLU A 29 -25.30 -10.88 0.66
C GLU A 29 -25.20 -11.15 -0.86
N LEU A 30 -24.37 -10.38 -1.58
CA LEU A 30 -24.13 -10.55 -3.01
C LEU A 30 -23.60 -11.95 -3.36
N VAL A 31 -22.64 -12.46 -2.57
CA VAL A 31 -22.09 -13.80 -2.78
C VAL A 31 -23.12 -14.89 -2.47
N ARG A 32 -23.89 -14.77 -1.38
CA ARG A 32 -24.93 -15.74 -1.02
C ARG A 32 -26.07 -15.79 -2.04
N ALA A 33 -26.40 -14.63 -2.63
CA ALA A 33 -27.36 -14.53 -3.71
C ALA A 33 -26.82 -15.04 -5.07
N GLY A 34 -25.53 -15.37 -5.16
CA GLY A 34 -24.88 -15.79 -6.41
C GLY A 34 -24.75 -14.67 -7.45
N ALA A 35 -24.99 -13.42 -7.07
CA ALA A 35 -24.88 -12.26 -7.96
C ALA A 35 -23.43 -12.01 -8.42
N ILE A 36 -22.47 -12.34 -7.55
CA ILE A 36 -21.04 -12.34 -7.85
C ILE A 36 -20.34 -13.55 -7.22
N GLY A 37 -19.25 -13.98 -7.83
CA GLY A 37 -18.31 -14.91 -7.20
C GLY A 37 -17.36 -14.19 -6.24
N ALA A 38 -16.78 -14.93 -5.29
CA ALA A 38 -15.80 -14.40 -4.33
C ALA A 38 -14.51 -13.87 -5.01
N ASP A 39 -14.22 -14.32 -6.23
CA ASP A 39 -13.13 -13.84 -7.10
C ASP A 39 -13.32 -12.39 -7.58
N ARG A 40 -14.55 -11.86 -7.51
CA ARG A 40 -14.85 -10.47 -7.86
C ARG A 40 -14.84 -9.53 -6.65
N LEU A 41 -14.67 -10.05 -5.44
CA LEU A 41 -14.52 -9.25 -4.23
C LEU A 41 -13.07 -8.75 -4.09
N HIS A 42 -12.90 -7.69 -3.28
CA HIS A 42 -11.56 -7.26 -2.88
C HIS A 42 -10.82 -8.42 -2.18
N PRO A 43 -9.52 -8.67 -2.44
CA PRO A 43 -8.82 -9.86 -1.94
C PRO A 43 -8.86 -10.03 -0.41
N LEU A 44 -8.82 -8.93 0.33
CA LEU A 44 -8.97 -8.96 1.80
C LEU A 44 -10.36 -9.42 2.23
N VAL A 45 -11.40 -8.95 1.56
CA VAL A 45 -12.80 -9.32 1.84
C VAL A 45 -13.04 -10.77 1.44
N ALA A 46 -12.57 -11.18 0.26
CA ALA A 46 -12.66 -12.57 -0.21
C ALA A 46 -12.04 -13.55 0.80
N THR A 47 -10.85 -13.21 1.32
CA THR A 47 -10.14 -14.04 2.33
C THR A 47 -10.89 -14.08 3.66
N ALA A 48 -11.51 -12.97 4.08
CA ALA A 48 -12.26 -12.89 5.33
C ALA A 48 -13.60 -13.66 5.27
N LEU A 49 -14.31 -13.62 4.13
CA LEU A 49 -15.61 -14.27 3.97
C LEU A 49 -15.51 -15.77 3.63
N ALA A 50 -14.38 -16.22 3.07
CA ALA A 50 -14.15 -17.63 2.71
C ALA A 50 -12.81 -18.17 3.27
N PRO A 51 -12.65 -18.23 4.61
CA PRO A 51 -11.43 -18.76 5.23
C PRO A 51 -11.26 -20.24 4.85
N GLY A 52 -10.18 -20.56 4.13
CA GLY A 52 -9.87 -21.91 3.63
C GLY A 52 -9.93 -22.06 2.10
N ARG A 53 -10.52 -21.10 1.38
CA ARG A 53 -10.28 -21.00 -0.07
C ARG A 53 -8.87 -20.45 -0.29
N ARG A 54 -8.06 -21.15 -1.09
CA ARG A 54 -6.81 -20.57 -1.60
C ARG A 54 -7.20 -19.29 -2.36
N PRO A 55 -6.51 -18.16 -2.10
CA PRO A 55 -6.67 -16.97 -2.93
C PRO A 55 -6.45 -17.40 -4.38
N VAL A 56 -7.49 -17.31 -5.21
CA VAL A 56 -7.28 -17.30 -6.65
C VAL A 56 -6.67 -15.92 -6.90
N PRO A 57 -5.48 -15.82 -7.53
CA PRO A 57 -4.96 -14.53 -7.92
C PRO A 57 -6.06 -13.83 -8.71
N ALA A 58 -6.50 -12.66 -8.24
CA ALA A 58 -7.45 -11.86 -9.02
C ALA A 58 -6.85 -11.71 -10.42
N ALA A 59 -7.62 -12.02 -11.46
CA ALA A 59 -7.18 -11.75 -12.82
C ALA A 59 -6.72 -10.28 -12.86
N PRO A 60 -5.48 -9.97 -13.30
CA PRO A 60 -4.96 -8.62 -13.25
C PRO A 60 -5.96 -7.68 -13.96
N PRO A 61 -6.57 -6.72 -13.26
CA PRO A 61 -7.60 -5.88 -13.86
C PRO A 61 -6.92 -4.89 -14.79
N ARG A 62 -7.09 -5.03 -16.11
CA ARG A 62 -6.60 -4.14 -17.20
C ARG A 62 -5.31 -3.36 -16.84
N ALA A 63 -4.37 -4.01 -16.18
CA ALA A 63 -3.00 -3.58 -16.16
C ALA A 63 -2.44 -3.95 -17.51
N TRP A 64 -1.60 -3.07 -18.07
CA TRP A 64 -0.81 -3.25 -19.29
C TRP A 64 -0.96 -4.66 -19.88
N ASP A 65 -1.89 -4.81 -20.82
CA ASP A 65 -2.21 -6.12 -21.38
C ASP A 65 -0.91 -6.68 -21.98
N PRO A 66 -0.40 -7.84 -21.53
CA PRO A 66 0.75 -8.48 -22.18
C PRO A 66 0.47 -8.75 -23.67
N ALA A 67 -0.80 -8.81 -24.08
CA ALA A 67 -1.23 -8.88 -25.48
C ALA A 67 -1.27 -7.51 -26.20
N ALA A 68 -1.10 -6.38 -25.51
CA ALA A 68 -0.92 -5.06 -26.14
C ALA A 68 0.41 -4.96 -26.92
N GLY A 69 1.31 -5.92 -26.73
CA GLY A 69 2.59 -5.99 -27.41
C GLY A 69 3.64 -5.03 -26.83
N PRO A 70 4.84 -4.99 -27.44
CA PRO A 70 5.91 -4.15 -26.96
C PRO A 70 5.55 -2.66 -27.05
N ARG A 71 5.97 -1.88 -26.05
CA ARG A 71 5.85 -0.43 -26.06
C ARG A 71 6.72 0.14 -27.19
N ILE A 72 6.17 1.05 -28.00
CA ILE A 72 6.90 1.71 -29.07
C ILE A 72 7.40 3.08 -28.62
N VAL A 73 8.66 3.40 -28.91
CA VAL A 73 9.31 4.68 -28.60
C VAL A 73 10.08 5.17 -29.81
N ASP A 74 10.01 6.46 -30.11
CA ASP A 74 10.84 7.09 -31.14
C ASP A 74 12.24 7.35 -30.58
N CYS A 75 13.25 6.65 -31.11
CA CYS A 75 14.65 6.71 -30.69
C CYS A 75 15.53 7.05 -31.89
N ARG A 76 16.23 8.19 -31.84
CA ARG A 76 17.13 8.67 -32.92
C ARG A 76 16.47 8.65 -34.33
N GLY A 77 15.17 8.91 -34.42
CA GLY A 77 14.44 8.95 -35.70
C GLY A 77 13.89 7.60 -36.19
N ALA A 78 14.04 6.53 -35.42
CA ALA A 78 13.46 5.21 -35.70
C ALA A 78 12.47 4.79 -34.60
N ARG A 79 11.51 3.93 -34.94
CA ARG A 79 10.56 3.35 -33.97
C ARG A 79 11.17 2.10 -33.34
N HIS A 80 11.50 2.18 -32.05
CA HIS A 80 12.07 1.08 -31.28
C HIS A 80 11.02 0.46 -30.35
N ARG A 81 11.21 -0.81 -30.01
CA ARG A 81 10.34 -1.64 -29.17
C ARG A 81 10.98 -1.85 -27.81
N ILE A 82 10.17 -1.75 -26.78
CA ILE A 82 10.51 -2.10 -25.40
C ILE A 82 9.59 -3.23 -24.98
N GLY A 83 10.15 -4.30 -24.42
CA GLY A 83 9.40 -5.47 -23.99
C GLY A 83 10.11 -6.23 -22.88
N LEU A 84 9.44 -7.24 -22.33
CA LEU A 84 10.04 -8.10 -21.33
C LEU A 84 10.96 -9.13 -21.98
N VAL A 85 12.20 -9.19 -21.51
CA VAL A 85 13.19 -10.24 -21.84
C VAL A 85 13.76 -10.74 -20.52
N ASP A 86 13.77 -12.06 -20.33
CA ASP A 86 14.27 -12.71 -19.10
C ASP A 86 13.66 -12.13 -17.81
N GLY A 87 12.39 -11.72 -17.88
CA GLY A 87 11.64 -11.20 -16.74
C GLY A 87 11.96 -9.75 -16.37
N ALA A 88 12.62 -8.97 -17.23
CA ALA A 88 12.83 -7.53 -17.03
C ALA A 88 12.56 -6.74 -18.32
N LEU A 89 12.16 -5.46 -18.17
CA LEU A 89 12.03 -4.56 -19.32
C LEU A 89 13.38 -4.31 -20.00
N ALA A 90 13.41 -4.55 -21.31
CA ALA A 90 14.56 -4.37 -22.18
C ALA A 90 14.17 -3.64 -23.47
N ALA A 91 15.11 -2.88 -24.03
CA ALA A 91 14.95 -2.27 -25.34
C ALA A 91 15.38 -3.29 -26.41
N LEU A 92 14.40 -3.81 -27.16
CA LEU A 92 14.56 -4.99 -28.03
C LEU A 92 15.38 -4.71 -29.29
N ASP A 93 15.44 -3.44 -29.70
CA ASP A 93 16.11 -3.01 -30.93
C ASP A 93 17.52 -2.44 -30.68
N HIS A 94 18.09 -2.68 -29.50
CA HIS A 94 19.46 -2.34 -29.14
C HIS A 94 20.29 -3.61 -28.90
N ASP A 95 21.48 -3.67 -29.48
CA ASP A 95 22.41 -4.75 -29.18
C ASP A 95 23.07 -4.56 -27.80
N PRO A 96 23.66 -5.62 -27.20
CA PRO A 96 24.26 -5.51 -25.87
C PRO A 96 25.45 -4.55 -25.76
N ALA A 97 26.25 -4.39 -26.82
CA ALA A 97 27.38 -3.46 -26.85
C ALA A 97 26.89 -2.01 -26.96
N GLU A 98 25.83 -1.76 -27.74
CA GLU A 98 25.16 -0.47 -27.76
C GLU A 98 24.55 -0.14 -26.39
N THR A 99 23.83 -1.08 -25.79
CA THR A 99 23.25 -0.94 -24.45
C THR A 99 24.30 -0.50 -23.43
N ARG A 100 25.42 -1.23 -23.35
CA ARG A 100 26.50 -0.91 -22.40
C ARG A 100 27.12 0.46 -22.65
N ARG A 101 27.26 0.87 -23.91
CA ARG A 101 27.78 2.20 -24.26
C ARG A 101 26.82 3.30 -23.81
N GLU A 102 25.53 3.12 -24.06
CA GLU A 102 24.52 4.10 -23.69
C GLU A 102 24.34 4.22 -22.17
N GLU A 103 24.46 3.12 -21.43
CA GLU A 103 24.51 3.15 -19.95
C GLU A 103 25.70 3.98 -19.44
N LEU A 104 26.88 3.82 -20.03
CA LEU A 104 28.06 4.62 -19.69
C LEU A 104 27.87 6.10 -20.05
N LEU A 105 27.35 6.39 -21.24
CA LEU A 105 27.07 7.76 -21.65
C LEU A 105 26.04 8.41 -20.73
N ALA A 106 24.97 7.71 -20.38
CA ALA A 106 23.97 8.19 -19.44
C ALA A 106 24.58 8.53 -18.07
N ALA A 107 25.50 7.70 -17.56
CA ALA A 107 26.20 7.98 -16.31
C ALA A 107 27.12 9.21 -16.38
N LEU A 108 27.72 9.50 -17.55
CA LEU A 108 28.65 10.61 -17.73
C LEU A 108 27.97 11.92 -18.11
N THR A 109 26.91 11.87 -18.92
CA THR A 109 26.26 13.06 -19.50
C THR A 109 24.88 13.32 -18.90
N GLY A 110 24.28 12.34 -18.22
CA GLY A 110 22.91 12.44 -17.70
C GLY A 110 21.82 12.38 -18.78
N THR A 111 22.16 12.09 -20.03
CA THR A 111 21.24 12.13 -21.17
C THR A 111 21.14 10.76 -21.86
N PRO A 112 20.48 9.76 -21.23
CA PRO A 112 20.24 8.46 -21.86
C PRO A 112 19.38 8.60 -23.13
N LEU A 113 19.42 7.60 -24.00
CA LEU A 113 18.51 7.55 -25.16
C LEU A 113 17.03 7.43 -24.76
N PRO A 114 16.09 7.86 -25.63
CA PRO A 114 14.66 7.77 -25.37
C PRO A 114 14.18 6.39 -24.91
N CYS A 115 14.72 5.29 -25.47
CA CYS A 115 14.37 3.94 -25.01
C CYS A 115 14.74 3.70 -23.54
N PHE A 116 15.93 4.11 -23.13
CA PHE A 116 16.40 3.95 -21.76
C PHE A 116 15.72 4.91 -20.79
N GLN A 117 15.38 6.13 -21.24
CA GLN A 117 14.53 7.05 -20.49
C GLN A 117 13.14 6.45 -20.23
N ALA A 118 12.52 5.86 -21.25
CA ALA A 118 11.20 5.23 -21.11
C ALA A 118 11.21 4.02 -20.17
N ILE A 119 12.30 3.23 -20.16
CA ILE A 119 12.49 2.14 -19.20
C ILE A 119 12.70 2.70 -17.78
N ASP A 120 13.53 3.73 -17.61
CA ASP A 120 13.77 4.36 -16.31
C ASP A 120 12.48 4.96 -15.73
N GLU A 121 11.70 5.69 -16.54
CA GLU A 121 10.43 6.27 -16.11
C GLU A 121 9.42 5.18 -15.71
N ALA A 122 9.35 4.06 -16.46
CA ALA A 122 8.51 2.93 -16.07
C ALA A 122 8.87 2.39 -14.68
N HIS A 123 10.16 2.35 -14.32
CA HIS A 123 10.60 1.89 -13.01
C HIS A 123 10.37 2.92 -11.89
N ARG A 124 10.44 4.22 -12.18
CA ARG A 124 10.32 5.27 -11.17
C ARG A 124 8.89 5.73 -10.95
N ARG A 125 8.16 5.98 -12.03
CA ARG A 125 6.83 6.58 -12.02
C ARG A 125 5.98 6.05 -13.18
N PRO A 126 5.56 4.78 -13.12
CA PRO A 126 4.76 4.19 -14.17
C PRO A 126 3.43 4.94 -14.34
N GLU A 127 2.88 4.95 -15.55
CA GLU A 127 1.62 5.66 -15.85
C GLU A 127 0.45 5.17 -14.99
N CYS A 128 0.41 3.87 -14.67
CA CYS A 128 -0.60 3.25 -13.80
C CYS A 128 -0.30 3.38 -12.30
N LEU A 129 0.68 4.21 -11.89
CA LEU A 129 1.01 4.43 -10.49
C LEU A 129 -0.20 4.83 -9.61
N PRO A 130 -1.16 5.65 -10.07
CA PRO A 130 -2.37 5.94 -9.29
C PRO A 130 -3.16 4.68 -8.92
N ASP A 131 -3.33 3.74 -9.84
CA ASP A 131 -4.07 2.49 -9.60
C ASP A 131 -3.33 1.58 -8.61
N ILE A 132 -1.98 1.55 -8.71
CA ILE A 132 -1.13 0.84 -7.76
C ILE A 132 -1.29 1.45 -6.36
N ARG A 133 -1.28 2.78 -6.22
CA ARG A 133 -1.49 3.46 -4.94
C ARG A 133 -2.83 3.14 -4.32
N GLU A 134 -3.91 3.19 -5.09
CA GLU A 134 -5.25 2.87 -4.60
C GLU A 134 -5.30 1.46 -4.00
N ARG A 135 -4.73 0.46 -4.69
CA ARG A 135 -4.61 -0.90 -4.16
C ARG A 135 -3.83 -0.95 -2.86
N LEU A 136 -2.68 -0.29 -2.80
CA LEU A 136 -1.86 -0.23 -1.59
C LEU A 136 -2.57 0.47 -0.43
N ASN A 137 -3.36 1.50 -0.70
CA ASN A 137 -4.18 2.21 0.29
C ASN A 137 -5.30 1.32 0.82
N HIS A 138 -5.88 0.46 -0.03
CA HIS A 138 -6.89 -0.53 0.36
C HIS A 138 -6.30 -1.85 0.91
N GLY A 139 -4.98 -1.97 0.99
CA GLY A 139 -4.29 -3.15 1.54
C GLY A 139 -4.19 -4.34 0.59
N ASP A 140 -4.51 -4.17 -0.70
CA ASP A 140 -4.27 -5.16 -1.76
C ASP A 140 -2.81 -5.13 -2.24
N THR A 141 -1.88 -5.54 -1.37
CA THR A 141 -0.46 -5.60 -1.73
C THR A 141 -0.20 -6.64 -2.83
N ALA A 142 -0.89 -7.77 -2.80
CA ALA A 142 -0.70 -8.84 -3.78
C ALA A 142 -1.11 -8.39 -5.18
N GLY A 143 -2.27 -7.76 -5.32
CA GLY A 143 -2.72 -7.20 -6.60
C GLY A 143 -1.84 -6.05 -7.06
N ALA A 144 -1.39 -5.17 -6.16
CA ALA A 144 -0.43 -4.11 -6.51
C ALA A 144 0.88 -4.68 -7.08
N LEU A 145 1.46 -5.70 -6.45
CA LEU A 145 2.68 -6.35 -6.93
C LEU A 145 2.47 -7.09 -8.24
N ALA A 146 1.32 -7.75 -8.44
CA ALA A 146 1.00 -8.39 -9.72
C ALA A 146 0.95 -7.40 -10.89
N VAL A 147 0.43 -6.18 -10.65
CA VAL A 147 0.46 -5.09 -11.65
C VAL A 147 1.89 -4.63 -11.94
N VAL A 148 2.73 -4.49 -10.91
CA VAL A 148 4.14 -4.09 -11.07
C VAL A 148 4.93 -5.17 -11.83
N GLU A 149 4.75 -6.44 -11.47
CA GLU A 149 5.39 -7.58 -12.15
C GLU A 149 4.95 -7.71 -13.61
N SER A 150 3.66 -7.46 -13.89
CA SER A 150 3.15 -7.42 -15.27
C SER A 150 3.79 -6.30 -16.10
N LEU A 151 4.10 -5.17 -15.48
CA LEU A 151 4.64 -3.99 -16.16
C LEU A 151 6.16 -4.07 -16.35
N LEU A 152 6.89 -4.38 -15.27
CA LEU A 152 8.35 -4.30 -15.23
C LEU A 152 9.01 -5.67 -15.42
N GLY A 153 8.25 -6.74 -15.20
CA GLY A 153 8.70 -8.11 -15.16
C GLY A 153 9.05 -8.59 -13.73
N PRO A 154 9.00 -9.90 -13.47
CA PRO A 154 9.25 -10.48 -12.15
C PRO A 154 10.71 -10.33 -11.66
N ALA A 155 11.67 -10.12 -12.56
CA ALA A 155 13.08 -9.90 -12.24
C ALA A 155 13.44 -8.41 -12.14
N ALA A 156 12.46 -7.50 -12.26
CA ALA A 156 12.70 -6.07 -12.20
C ALA A 156 13.24 -5.64 -10.83
N ARG A 157 14.27 -4.79 -10.86
CA ARG A 157 14.80 -4.14 -9.66
C ARG A 157 14.19 -2.75 -9.55
N LEU A 158 13.49 -2.50 -8.45
CA LEU A 158 12.91 -1.18 -8.18
C LEU A 158 14.01 -0.11 -8.12
N ARG A 159 13.81 0.96 -8.88
CA ARG A 159 14.67 2.16 -8.87
C ARG A 159 14.10 3.19 -7.90
N ASP A 160 14.93 4.15 -7.51
CA ASP A 160 14.49 5.25 -6.67
C ASP A 160 13.47 6.12 -7.41
N GLY A 161 12.32 6.34 -6.78
CA GLY A 161 11.22 7.08 -7.37
C GLY A 161 9.90 6.76 -6.68
N ALA A 162 8.84 7.41 -7.16
CA ALA A 162 7.52 7.37 -6.54
C ALA A 162 6.97 5.95 -6.36
N LEU A 163 7.20 5.04 -7.32
CA LEU A 163 6.78 3.64 -7.19
C LEU A 163 7.43 2.95 -5.98
N ARG A 164 8.74 3.12 -5.81
CA ARG A 164 9.48 2.55 -4.67
C ARG A 164 9.00 3.18 -3.36
N ASP A 165 8.82 4.50 -3.33
CA ASP A 165 8.37 5.23 -2.15
C ASP A 165 6.98 4.78 -1.69
N ASP A 166 6.05 4.57 -2.63
CA ASP A 166 4.68 4.11 -2.33
C ASP A 166 4.68 2.68 -1.77
N LEU A 167 5.48 1.78 -2.37
CA LEU A 167 5.64 0.40 -1.90
C LEU A 167 6.28 0.36 -0.50
N GLU A 168 7.31 1.18 -0.29
CA GLU A 168 7.97 1.30 1.02
C GLU A 168 7.02 1.87 2.08
N ALA A 169 6.27 2.92 1.76
CA ALA A 169 5.28 3.49 2.65
C ALA A 169 4.19 2.46 3.01
N ALA A 170 3.72 1.67 2.05
CA ALA A 170 2.76 0.59 2.29
C ALA A 170 3.35 -0.51 3.20
N ALA A 171 4.61 -0.91 2.99
CA ALA A 171 5.30 -1.87 3.84
C ALA A 171 5.45 -1.35 5.28
N ARG A 172 5.85 -0.09 5.45
CA ARG A 172 5.93 0.57 6.77
C ARG A 172 4.59 0.61 7.48
N ARG A 173 3.51 0.99 6.78
CA ARG A 173 2.14 0.96 7.34
C ARG A 173 1.74 -0.45 7.80
N ARG A 174 2.05 -1.47 7.01
CA ARG A 174 1.77 -2.88 7.35
C ARG A 174 2.53 -3.32 8.61
N ILE A 175 3.81 -2.97 8.71
CA ILE A 175 4.64 -3.29 9.89
C ILE A 175 4.09 -2.58 11.13
N ALA A 176 3.83 -1.27 11.04
CA ALA A 176 3.26 -0.49 12.15
C ALA A 176 1.92 -1.06 12.61
N HIS A 177 1.02 -1.38 11.68
CA HIS A 177 -0.25 -2.02 12.01
C HIS A 177 -0.05 -3.40 12.66
N GLY A 178 0.93 -4.18 12.19
CA GLY A 178 1.31 -5.46 12.80
C GLY A 178 1.83 -5.32 14.23
N MET A 179 2.70 -4.33 14.47
CA MET A 179 3.22 -4.01 15.81
C MET A 179 2.09 -3.61 16.75
N PHE A 180 1.20 -2.71 16.32
CA PHE A 180 0.00 -2.33 17.06
C PHE A 180 -0.87 -3.55 17.40
N ARG A 181 -1.16 -4.41 16.42
CA ARG A 181 -1.94 -5.65 16.60
C ARG A 181 -1.31 -6.63 17.58
N ALA A 182 0.02 -6.63 17.68
CA ALA A 182 0.79 -7.46 18.60
C ALA A 182 1.00 -6.82 19.99
N GLY A 183 0.59 -5.56 20.20
CA GLY A 183 0.86 -4.81 21.41
C GLY A 183 2.33 -4.39 21.57
N LEU A 184 3.08 -4.36 20.46
CA LEU A 184 4.51 -3.99 20.43
C LEU A 184 4.75 -2.52 20.13
N ASP A 185 3.68 -1.73 19.96
CA ASP A 185 3.72 -0.30 19.64
C ASP A 185 3.48 0.58 20.87
N GLU A 186 3.40 -0.01 22.09
CA GLU A 186 3.37 0.77 23.32
C GLU A 186 4.77 1.28 23.66
N PRO A 187 4.95 2.61 23.88
CA PRO A 187 6.16 3.10 24.53
C PRO A 187 6.34 2.38 25.86
N PRO A 188 7.58 2.08 26.32
CA PRO A 188 7.76 1.63 27.69
C PRO A 188 7.08 2.64 28.61
N ALA A 189 6.27 2.16 29.56
CA ALA A 189 5.48 2.99 30.47
C ALA A 189 6.36 4.02 31.18
N GLY A 190 6.56 5.16 30.54
CA GLY A 190 7.24 6.31 31.09
C GLY A 190 6.28 6.93 32.09
N ARG A 191 6.73 7.01 33.35
CA ARG A 191 6.03 7.66 34.46
C ARG A 191 5.26 8.88 33.96
N VAL A 192 3.93 8.78 33.94
CA VAL A 192 3.06 9.93 33.80
C VAL A 192 3.45 10.90 34.91
N PRO A 193 3.88 12.15 34.63
CA PRO A 193 4.09 13.11 35.70
C PRO A 193 2.75 13.33 36.36
N ASP A 194 2.67 12.96 37.63
CA ASP A 194 1.50 13.13 38.47
C ASP A 194 1.03 14.60 38.37
N ARG A 195 -0.08 14.82 37.67
CA ARG A 195 -0.71 16.14 37.55
C ARG A 195 -1.41 16.57 38.84
N HIS A 196 -1.36 15.77 39.91
CA HIS A 196 -1.85 16.13 41.23
C HIS A 196 -0.75 16.69 42.14
N ARG A 197 -0.12 17.79 41.75
CA ARG A 197 0.49 18.68 42.74
C ARG A 197 -0.51 19.80 43.09
N PRO A 198 -1.10 19.83 44.29
CA PRO A 198 -2.00 20.90 44.68
C PRO A 198 -1.24 22.22 44.66
N ARG A 199 -1.72 23.19 43.90
CA ARG A 199 -1.22 24.57 43.96
C ARG A 199 -1.50 25.09 45.37
N GLN A 200 -0.44 25.29 46.16
CA GLN A 200 -0.55 25.94 47.46
C GLN A 200 -1.20 27.32 47.29
N GLY A 201 -2.28 27.53 48.05
CA GLY A 201 -3.16 28.68 47.94
C GLY A 201 -2.44 30.00 48.22
N ARG A 202 -2.65 30.98 47.34
CA ARG A 202 -2.45 32.38 47.68
C ARG A 202 -3.64 32.84 48.54
N SER A 203 -3.44 32.92 49.84
CA SER A 203 -4.33 33.66 50.74
C SER A 203 -4.30 35.15 50.36
N ARG A 204 -5.44 35.70 49.96
CA ARG A 204 -5.65 37.16 49.89
C ARG A 204 -6.63 37.55 50.99
N PRO A 205 -6.25 38.43 51.94
CA PRO A 205 -7.20 38.97 52.91
C PRO A 205 -8.10 40.01 52.23
N ARG A 206 -9.42 39.91 52.41
CA ARG A 206 -10.36 40.98 52.09
C ARG A 206 -10.53 41.83 53.34
N HIS A 207 -10.07 43.09 53.27
CA HIS A 207 -10.46 44.09 54.26
C HIS A 207 -11.91 44.50 54.04
N ALA A 208 -12.68 44.50 55.13
CA ALA A 208 -14.02 45.04 55.20
C ALA A 208 -13.96 46.56 55.37
N THR A 209 -14.89 47.27 54.75
CA THR A 209 -15.33 48.61 55.18
C THR A 209 -16.84 48.63 55.08
N PHE A 210 -17.47 48.80 56.24
CA PHE A 210 -18.81 49.35 56.40
C PHE A 210 -18.67 50.86 56.69
N ASP A 211 -19.72 51.58 56.30
CA ASP A 211 -20.02 53.03 56.37
C ASP A 211 -19.63 53.87 55.14
#